data_AF-A0A1F8AUX6-F1
#
_entry.id   AF-A0A1F8AUX6-F1
#
_cell.length_a   1.000
_cell.length_b   1.000
_cell.length_c   1.000
_cell.angle_alpha   90.00
_cell.angle_beta   90.00
_cell.angle_gamma   90.00
#
_symmetry.space_group_name_H-M   'P 1'
#
loop_
_entity.id
_entity.type
_entity.pdbx_description
1 polymer ?
#
loop_
_entity_poly.entity_id
_entity_poly.type
_entity_poly.pdbx_seq_one_letter_code
_entity_poly.pdbx_strand_id
1 'polypeptide(L)'
;MITDNDVAKIRKALKPDFDRMVTKSDLDQLRQDTKSDLDQLRQDTKSDLDQTEKNIKKYVHEGVDAVVDGIDNILRDYQFDSRIQKLEKIHPGGRHHQID
;
A
#
# COMPACT_ATOMS: atom_id res chain seq x y z
N MET A 1 34.11 -64.96 10.26
CA MET A 1 34.90 -63.73 10.25
C MET A 1 34.33 -62.84 9.15
N ILE A 2 34.01 -61.57 9.42
CA ILE A 2 33.64 -60.63 8.35
C ILE A 2 34.88 -60.38 7.50
N THR A 3 34.73 -60.45 6.18
CA THR A 3 35.80 -60.17 5.22
C THR A 3 35.71 -58.74 4.69
N ASP A 4 36.79 -58.22 4.12
CA ASP A 4 36.79 -56.90 3.47
C ASP A 4 35.74 -56.81 2.34
N ASN A 5 35.44 -57.94 1.67
CA ASN A 5 34.41 -58.02 0.65
C ASN A 5 32.99 -57.85 1.24
N ASP A 6 32.75 -58.39 2.44
CA ASP A 6 31.48 -58.21 3.14
C ASP A 6 31.29 -56.74 3.56
N VAL A 7 32.35 -56.08 4.05
CA VAL A 7 32.36 -54.65 4.37
C VAL A 7 32.07 -53.79 3.13
N ALA A 8 32.68 -54.12 1.98
CA ALA A 8 32.47 -53.39 0.73
C ALA A 8 31.02 -53.50 0.23
N LYS A 9 30.40 -54.69 0.32
CA LYS A 9 28.99 -54.90 -0.04
C LYS A 9 28.04 -54.12 0.86
N ILE A 10 28.28 -54.13 2.17
CA ILE A 10 27.48 -53.37 3.14
C ILE A 10 27.57 -51.87 2.85
N ARG A 11 28.78 -51.34 2.60
CA ARG A 11 28.98 -49.92 2.27
C ARG A 11 28.25 -49.53 0.99
N LYS A 12 28.33 -50.37 -0.05
CA LYS A 12 27.64 -50.14 -1.33
C LYS A 12 26.11 -50.18 -1.17
N ALA A 13 25.61 -51.07 -0.32
CA ALA A 13 24.18 -51.19 -0.04
C ALA A 13 23.62 -49.98 0.74
N LEU A 14 24.38 -49.44 1.71
CA LEU A 14 23.92 -48.34 2.57
C LEU A 14 24.19 -46.94 2.00
N LYS A 15 25.12 -46.78 1.05
CA LYS A 15 25.48 -45.48 0.48
C LYS A 15 24.27 -44.70 -0.10
N PRO A 16 23.34 -45.31 -0.87
CA PRO A 16 22.19 -44.58 -1.40
C PRO A 16 21.29 -43.98 -0.33
N ASP A 17 21.15 -44.64 0.82
CA ASP A 17 20.33 -44.14 1.93
C ASP A 17 21.01 -42.95 2.62
N PHE A 18 22.33 -43.00 2.78
CA PHE A 18 23.12 -41.85 3.26
C PHE A 18 23.12 -40.68 2.29
N ASP A 19 23.22 -40.92 0.98
CA ASP A 19 23.16 -39.85 -0.03
C ASP A 19 21.78 -39.16 -0.09
N ARG A 20 20.71 -39.84 0.37
CA ARG A 20 19.34 -39.30 0.42
C ARG A 20 19.00 -38.60 1.74
N MET A 21 19.86 -38.70 2.75
CA MET A 21 19.61 -38.04 4.03
C MET A 21 19.72 -36.53 3.85
N VAL A 22 18.67 -35.83 4.29
CA VAL A 22 18.75 -34.38 4.49
C VAL A 22 19.81 -34.11 5.55
N THR A 23 20.81 -33.34 5.16
CA THR A 23 21.92 -32.99 6.03
C THR A 23 21.61 -31.73 6.83
N LYS A 24 22.43 -31.48 7.85
CA LYS A 24 22.38 -30.21 8.58
C LYS A 24 22.59 -29.01 7.66
N SER A 25 23.44 -29.13 6.64
CA SER A 25 23.70 -28.07 5.67
C SER A 25 22.44 -27.73 4.86
N ASP A 26 21.68 -28.74 4.44
CA ASP A 26 20.45 -28.53 3.68
C ASP A 26 19.39 -27.80 4.53
N LEU A 27 19.28 -28.17 5.82
CA LEU A 27 18.37 -27.49 6.76
C LEU A 27 18.81 -26.05 7.06
N ASP A 28 20.12 -25.82 7.21
CA ASP A 28 20.66 -24.48 7.45
C ASP A 28 20.41 -23.57 6.22
N GLN A 29 20.55 -24.10 5.00
CA GLN A 29 20.20 -23.38 3.78
C GLN A 29 18.71 -23.07 3.72
N LEU A 30 17.84 -24.07 3.92
CA LEU A 30 16.39 -23.88 3.91
C LEU A 30 15.95 -22.83 4.93
N ARG A 31 16.57 -22.81 6.11
CA ARG A 31 16.30 -21.83 7.16
C ARG A 31 16.72 -20.42 6.73
N GLN A 32 17.85 -20.27 6.07
CA GLN A 32 18.31 -18.98 5.56
C GLN A 32 17.39 -18.46 4.45
N ASP A 33 17.03 -19.31 3.50
CA ASP A 33 16.14 -18.98 2.39
C ASP A 33 14.77 -18.54 2.92
N THR A 34 14.17 -19.35 3.81
CA THR A 34 12.87 -19.03 4.43
C THR A 34 12.93 -17.71 5.20
N LYS A 35 14.04 -17.43 5.88
CA LYS A 35 14.20 -16.17 6.61
C LYS A 35 14.28 -14.98 5.63
N SER A 36 15.06 -15.12 4.56
CA SER A 36 15.18 -14.11 3.52
C SER A 36 13.82 -13.79 2.88
N ASP A 37 13.05 -14.82 2.53
CA ASP A 37 11.73 -14.67 1.93
C ASP A 37 10.75 -13.94 2.87
N LEU A 38 10.78 -14.26 4.17
CA LEU A 38 9.95 -13.59 5.16
C LEU A 38 10.37 -12.12 5.38
N ASP A 39 11.67 -11.83 5.36
CA ASP A 39 12.18 -10.47 5.50
C ASP A 39 11.79 -9.63 4.27
N GLN A 40 11.84 -10.21 3.06
CA GLN A 40 11.38 -9.55 1.84
C GLN A 40 9.88 -9.27 1.89
N LEU A 41 9.06 -10.27 2.23
CA LEU A 41 7.61 -10.12 2.33
C LEU A 41 7.20 -9.01 3.33
N ARG A 42 7.93 -8.90 4.45
CA ARG A 42 7.72 -7.83 5.44
C ARG A 42 8.03 -6.45 4.86
N GLN A 43 9.10 -6.31 4.09
CA GLN A 43 9.48 -5.05 3.46
C GLN A 43 8.46 -4.63 2.40
N ASP A 44 8.05 -5.56 1.55
CA ASP A 44 7.05 -5.31 0.50
C ASP A 44 5.72 -4.87 1.11
N THR A 45 5.23 -5.61 2.10
CA THR A 45 3.98 -5.27 2.81
C THR A 45 4.06 -3.89 3.46
N LYS A 46 5.21 -3.55 4.07
CA LYS A 46 5.41 -2.23 4.68
C LYS A 46 5.39 -1.13 3.62
N SER A 47 6.06 -1.32 2.49
CA SER A 47 6.08 -0.37 1.38
C SER A 47 4.66 -0.12 0.83
N ASP A 48 3.88 -1.19 0.64
CA ASP A 48 2.51 -1.09 0.14
C ASP A 48 1.58 -0.35 1.11
N LEU A 49 1.73 -0.59 2.42
CA LEU A 49 0.99 0.13 3.45
C LEU A 49 1.37 1.61 3.49
N ASP A 50 2.66 1.93 3.46
CA ASP A 50 3.15 3.32 3.46
C ASP A 50 2.65 4.07 2.19
N GLN A 51 2.59 3.39 1.04
CA GLN A 51 2.04 3.96 -0.20
C GLN A 51 0.52 4.16 -0.12
N THR A 52 -0.20 3.19 0.45
CA THR A 52 -1.66 3.29 0.65
C THR A 52 -2.00 4.45 1.58
N GLU A 53 -1.26 4.63 2.67
CA GLU A 53 -1.45 5.75 3.59
C GLU A 53 -1.26 7.10 2.90
N LYS A 54 -0.20 7.23 2.07
CA LYS A 54 0.04 8.45 1.27
C LYS A 54 -1.09 8.73 0.30
N ASN A 55 -1.59 7.71 -0.39
CA ASN A 55 -2.69 7.84 -1.34
C ASN A 55 -3.97 8.30 -0.63
N ILE A 56 -4.32 7.69 0.51
CA ILE A 56 -5.49 8.09 1.30
C ILE A 56 -5.35 9.55 1.75
N LYS A 57 -4.19 9.94 2.29
CA LYS A 57 -3.93 11.34 2.67
C LYS A 57 -4.16 12.26 1.49
N LYS A 58 -3.60 11.95 0.31
CA LYS A 58 -3.78 12.75 -0.90
C LYS A 58 -5.25 12.91 -1.28
N TYR A 59 -6.00 11.80 -1.38
CA TYR A 59 -7.43 11.84 -1.71
C TYR A 59 -8.24 12.66 -0.72
N VAL A 60 -7.93 12.56 0.59
CA VAL A 60 -8.61 13.35 1.62
C VAL A 60 -8.31 14.85 1.46
N HIS A 61 -7.05 15.23 1.20
CA HIS A 61 -6.70 16.64 0.98
C HIS A 61 -7.41 17.19 -0.26
N GLU A 62 -7.33 16.48 -1.40
CA GLU A 62 -7.99 16.89 -2.64
C GLU A 62 -9.52 17.02 -2.46
N GLY A 63 -10.14 16.10 -1.71
CA GLY A 63 -11.56 16.17 -1.39
C GLY A 63 -11.91 17.36 -0.48
N VAL A 64 -11.09 17.66 0.52
CA VAL A 64 -11.28 18.82 1.40
C VAL A 64 -11.13 20.11 0.61
N ASP A 65 -10.11 20.23 -0.24
CA ASP A 65 -9.89 21.41 -1.08
C ASP A 65 -11.11 21.67 -1.98
N ALA A 66 -11.63 20.64 -2.65
CA ALA A 66 -12.83 20.75 -3.49
C ALA A 66 -14.07 21.19 -2.70
N VAL A 67 -14.23 20.73 -1.46
CA VAL A 67 -15.33 21.15 -0.58
C VAL A 67 -15.17 22.61 -0.15
N VAL A 68 -13.95 23.02 0.21
CA VAL A 68 -13.64 24.40 0.60
C VAL A 68 -13.91 25.35 -0.57
N ASP A 69 -13.44 25.03 -1.78
CA ASP A 69 -13.72 25.81 -2.99
C ASP A 69 -15.23 25.92 -3.25
N GLY A 70 -15.96 24.83 -3.07
CA GLY A 70 -17.42 24.81 -3.18
C GLY A 70 -18.10 25.74 -2.17
N ILE A 71 -17.66 25.74 -0.91
CA ILE A 71 -18.17 26.62 0.14
C ILE A 71 -17.90 28.09 -0.20
N ASP A 72 -16.70 28.42 -0.66
CA ASP A 72 -16.32 29.78 -1.02
C ASP A 72 -17.20 30.33 -2.16
N ASN A 73 -17.50 29.49 -3.16
CA ASN A 73 -18.42 29.86 -4.23
C ASN A 73 -19.85 30.11 -3.70
N ILE A 74 -20.37 29.21 -2.88
CA ILE A 74 -21.72 29.35 -2.29
C ILE A 74 -21.81 30.62 -1.43
N LEU A 75 -20.81 30.90 -0.60
CA LEU A 75 -20.78 32.10 0.23
C LEU A 75 -20.76 33.37 -0.63
N ARG A 76 -20.03 33.35 -1.75
CA ARG A 76 -20.00 34.46 -2.70
C ARG A 76 -21.40 34.70 -3.29
N ASP A 77 -22.09 33.65 -3.72
CA ASP A 77 -23.46 33.73 -4.26
C ASP A 77 -24.46 34.28 -3.24
N TYR A 78 -24.45 33.77 -2.00
CA TYR A 78 -25.30 34.29 -0.92
C TYR A 78 -25.06 35.78 -0.64
N GLN A 79 -23.79 36.23 -0.68
CA GLN A 79 -23.46 37.64 -0.51
C GLN A 79 -23.95 38.49 -1.69
N PHE A 80 -23.83 37.99 -2.92
CA PHE A 80 -24.39 38.64 -4.10
C PHE A 80 -25.92 38.79 -3.98
N ASP A 81 -26.64 37.74 -3.62
CA ASP A 81 -28.10 37.78 -3.44
C ASP A 81 -28.52 38.80 -2.38
N SER A 82 -27.84 38.84 -1.23
CA SER A 82 -28.10 39.81 -0.18
C SER A 82 -27.89 41.25 -0.66
N ARG A 83 -26.87 41.49 -1.50
CA ARG A 83 -26.60 42.80 -2.11
C ARG A 83 -27.69 43.19 -3.11
N ILE A 84 -28.12 42.27 -3.97
CA ILE A 84 -29.21 42.51 -4.94
C ILE A 84 -30.51 42.88 -4.21
N GLN A 85 -30.87 42.13 -3.15
CA GLN A 85 -32.05 42.45 -2.34
C GLN A 85 -32.00 43.85 -1.72
N LYS A 86 -30.82 44.33 -1.31
CA LYS A 86 -30.65 45.70 -0.80
C LYS A 86 -30.81 46.74 -1.90
N LEU A 87 -30.33 46.45 -3.12
CA LEU A 87 -30.44 47.35 -4.27
C LEU A 87 -31.88 47.52 -4.75
N GLU A 88 -32.65 46.43 -4.86
CA GLU A 88 -34.07 46.49 -5.26
C GLU A 88 -34.92 47.34 -4.30
N LYS A 89 -34.58 47.35 -3.00
CA LYS A 89 -35.28 48.20 -2.00
C LYS A 89 -35.11 49.70 -2.26
N ILE A 90 -33.98 50.12 -2.85
CA ILE A 90 -33.68 51.53 -3.09
C ILE A 90 -33.88 51.95 -4.56
N HIS A 91 -33.90 50.99 -5.48
CA HIS A 91 -34.10 51.24 -6.91
C HIS A 91 -34.87 50.08 -7.58
N PRO A 92 -36.20 50.05 -7.46
CA PRO A 92 -37.02 48.96 -8.01
C PRO A 92 -36.95 48.89 -9.53
N GLY A 93 -36.61 47.72 -10.08
CA GLY A 93 -36.61 47.46 -11.54
C GLY A 93 -35.36 47.92 -12.29
N GLY A 94 -34.26 48.21 -11.57
CA GLY A 94 -32.95 48.47 -12.16
C GLY A 94 -32.34 47.23 -12.83
N ARG A 95 -31.62 47.40 -13.95
CA ARG A 95 -30.89 46.27 -14.58
C ARG A 95 -29.60 46.00 -13.80
N HIS A 96 -29.57 44.93 -13.01
CA HIS A 96 -28.40 44.50 -12.25
C HIS A 96 -27.65 43.39 -13.02
N HIS A 97 -26.50 43.71 -13.62
CA HIS A 97 -25.63 42.72 -14.27
C HIS A 97 -24.77 42.00 -13.23
N GLN A 98 -24.69 40.68 -13.35
CA GLN A 98 -23.68 39.86 -12.68
C GLN A 98 -22.38 40.02 -13.48
N ILE A 99 -21.28 40.39 -12.82
CA ILE A 99 -19.96 40.40 -13.44
C ILE A 99 -19.38 39.02 -13.14
N ASP A 100 -19.14 38.24 -14.20
CA ASP A 100 -18.53 36.90 -14.16
C ASP A 100 -17.16 36.88 -13.47
#